data_AF-I1PB16-F1
#
_entry.id   AF-I1PB16-F1
#
_cell.length_a   1.000
_cell.length_b   1.000
_cell.length_c   1.000
_cell.angle_alpha   90.00
_cell.angle_beta   90.00
_cell.angle_gamma   90.00
#
_symmetry.space_group_name_H-M   'P 1'
#
loop_
_entity.id
_entity.type
_entity.pdbx_description
1 polymer ?
#
loop_
_entity_poly.entity_id
_entity_poly.type
_entity_poly.pdbx_seq_one_letter_code
_entity_poly.pdbx_strand_id
1 'polypeptide(L)'
;MAPAAQEPWAILAAIPNVVGYKEAKRIFPPGTDISVARKEVPRASVLTVPRHISLPACLGLYPYVVAADRSGLLLLLGTHPVTSASAMVSDHICDAHTGEVVSLRDCKPMRPMTFYGAANVGLIIKDDGCMVAELQPGCKGTSTGGATLLSYKVGECCKWRERELTCSPPLPLDWYPEGVVSHGGMLWWVDLSYGLLSCDPFAEEPNLIHVPLPQVPDELPVDDQVNRGAHRCVKVSGGRLMYVQIHGNPVVPVVSTWLLDESTCSPGEWEWNPQAQRALGRALD
;
A
#
# COMPACT_ATOMS: atom_id res chain seq x y z
N MET A 1 29.87 -18.01 -7.27
CA MET A 1 28.87 -17.09 -7.85
C MET A 1 28.89 -15.85 -6.98
N ALA A 2 29.32 -14.70 -7.51
CA ALA A 2 29.28 -13.45 -6.74
C ALA A 2 27.82 -13.16 -6.36
N PRO A 3 27.53 -12.63 -5.16
CA PRO A 3 26.19 -12.16 -4.85
C PRO A 3 25.80 -11.14 -5.94
N ALA A 4 24.60 -11.29 -6.50
CA ALA A 4 24.07 -10.29 -7.43
C ALA A 4 24.23 -8.90 -6.79
N ALA A 5 24.74 -7.94 -7.54
CA ALA A 5 24.88 -6.57 -7.06
C ALA A 5 23.52 -6.13 -6.50
N GLN A 6 23.47 -5.76 -5.23
CA GLN A 6 22.23 -5.27 -4.63
C GLN A 6 21.79 -4.04 -5.41
N GLU A 7 20.57 -4.07 -5.94
CA GLU A 7 19.98 -2.90 -6.55
C GLU A 7 20.01 -1.75 -5.52
N PRO A 8 20.39 -0.53 -5.94
CA PRO A 8 20.39 0.61 -5.04
C PRO A 8 18.97 0.84 -4.54
N TRP A 9 18.80 0.82 -3.23
CA TRP A 9 17.51 1.03 -2.56
C TRP A 9 17.56 2.33 -1.74
N ALA A 10 16.38 2.91 -1.50
CA ALA A 10 16.22 4.09 -0.69
C ALA A 10 15.07 3.91 0.31
N ILE A 11 15.13 4.63 1.42
CA ILE A 11 14.01 4.74 2.36
C ILE A 11 13.22 5.98 1.97
N LEU A 12 11.90 5.86 1.80
CA LEU A 12 11.01 6.98 1.57
C LEU A 12 10.11 7.16 2.80
N ALA A 13 10.07 8.36 3.35
CA ALA A 13 9.11 8.71 4.38
C ALA A 13 7.70 8.72 3.79
N ALA A 14 6.76 8.06 4.46
CA ALA A 14 5.39 7.98 3.97
C ALA A 14 4.63 9.32 4.10
N ILE A 15 4.96 10.14 5.10
CA ILE A 15 4.36 11.47 5.26
C ILE A 15 5.21 12.49 4.48
N PRO A 16 4.66 13.16 3.45
CA PRO A 16 5.38 14.15 2.69
C PRO A 16 5.49 15.47 3.46
N ASN A 17 6.50 16.26 3.10
CA ASN A 17 6.63 17.64 3.56
C ASN A 17 5.73 18.56 2.72
N VAL A 18 4.78 19.26 3.35
CA VAL A 18 3.88 20.18 2.65
C VAL A 18 4.34 21.63 2.80
N VAL A 19 4.68 22.26 1.67
CA VAL A 19 5.26 23.62 1.64
C VAL A 19 4.26 24.68 1.19
N GLY A 20 4.42 25.89 1.73
CA GLY A 20 3.59 27.05 1.38
C GLY A 20 3.91 27.62 0.00
N TYR A 21 2.99 28.40 -0.58
CA TYR A 21 3.12 28.94 -1.94
C TYR A 21 4.43 29.70 -2.22
N LYS A 22 4.90 30.52 -1.28
CA LYS A 22 6.15 31.29 -1.44
C LYS A 22 7.39 30.39 -1.48
N GLU A 23 7.36 29.32 -0.70
CA GLU A 23 8.44 28.35 -0.61
C GLU A 23 8.42 27.41 -1.82
N ALA A 24 7.24 26.94 -2.22
CA ALA A 24 7.03 26.15 -3.44
C ALA A 24 7.65 26.83 -4.68
N LYS A 25 7.42 28.14 -4.86
CA LYS A 25 8.03 28.92 -5.96
C LYS A 25 9.55 28.94 -5.98
N ARG A 26 10.21 28.66 -4.84
CA ARG A 26 11.67 28.59 -4.72
C ARG A 26 12.20 27.17 -4.89
N ILE A 27 11.41 26.18 -4.47
CA ILE A 27 11.79 24.76 -4.50
C ILE A 27 11.58 24.16 -5.89
N PHE A 28 10.46 24.46 -6.54
CA PHE A 28 10.05 23.79 -7.77
C PHE A 28 10.41 24.64 -9.00
N PRO A 29 11.27 24.13 -9.91
CA PRO A 29 11.45 24.71 -11.23
C PRO A 29 10.14 24.85 -12.01
N PRO A 30 10.06 25.77 -12.98
CA PRO A 30 8.90 25.87 -13.87
C PRO A 30 8.60 24.52 -14.56
N GLY A 31 7.33 24.08 -14.50
CA GLY A 31 6.89 22.81 -15.07
C GLY A 31 7.01 21.60 -14.13
N THR A 32 7.45 21.79 -12.88
CA THR A 32 7.46 20.75 -11.85
C THR A 32 6.58 21.17 -10.68
N ASP A 33 5.90 20.20 -10.07
CA ASP A 33 5.01 20.44 -8.94
C ASP A 33 5.48 19.75 -7.66
N ILE A 34 6.37 18.76 -7.74
CA ILE A 34 6.91 18.04 -6.58
C ILE A 34 8.41 17.81 -6.69
N SER A 35 9.04 17.45 -5.57
CA SER A 35 10.44 17.04 -5.54
C SER A 35 10.68 16.00 -4.46
N VAL A 36 11.63 15.08 -4.70
CA VAL A 36 12.07 14.09 -3.72
C VAL A 36 13.51 14.38 -3.33
N ALA A 37 13.70 14.77 -2.07
CA ALA A 37 15.04 14.99 -1.53
C ALA A 37 15.72 13.63 -1.24
N ARG A 38 16.38 13.06 -2.24
CA ARG A 38 17.06 11.76 -2.14
C ARG A 38 18.17 11.84 -1.09
N LYS A 39 18.15 10.91 -0.14
CA LYS A 39 19.15 10.75 0.93
C LYS A 39 19.79 9.37 0.84
N GLU A 40 21.05 9.30 1.25
CA GLU A 40 21.74 8.03 1.42
C GLU A 40 21.17 7.26 2.62
N VAL A 41 21.04 5.95 2.46
CA VAL A 41 20.59 5.05 3.53
C VAL A 41 21.56 5.12 4.73
N PRO A 42 21.06 5.11 5.98
CA PRO A 42 19.70 4.81 6.41
C PRO A 42 18.78 6.04 6.55
N ARG A 43 19.13 7.21 6.00
CA ARG A 43 18.28 8.39 6.12
C ARG A 43 17.10 8.30 5.16
N ALA A 44 15.90 8.61 5.67
CA ALA A 44 14.71 8.67 4.83
C ALA A 44 14.78 9.87 3.87
N SER A 45 14.53 9.60 2.60
CA SER A 45 14.18 10.59 1.59
C SER A 45 12.76 11.08 1.85
N VAL A 46 12.46 12.32 1.49
CA VAL A 46 11.14 12.94 1.76
C VAL A 46 10.60 13.55 0.47
N LEU A 47 9.37 13.20 0.13
CA LEU A 47 8.58 13.85 -0.90
C LEU A 47 8.13 15.23 -0.41
N THR A 48 8.36 16.28 -1.20
CA THR A 48 7.89 17.64 -0.92
C THR A 48 6.79 18.01 -1.90
N VAL A 49 5.65 18.47 -1.37
CA VAL A 49 4.48 18.83 -2.16
C VAL A 49 3.95 20.23 -1.79
N PRO A 50 3.44 21.02 -2.75
CA PRO A 50 2.82 22.30 -2.49
C PRO A 50 1.38 22.14 -1.98
N ARG A 51 0.90 23.21 -1.32
CA ARG A 51 -0.48 23.30 -0.79
C ARG A 51 -1.62 23.11 -1.78
N HIS A 52 -1.37 23.21 -3.09
CA HIS A 52 -2.41 22.98 -4.09
C HIS A 52 -2.62 21.49 -4.39
N ILE A 53 -1.66 20.63 -4.06
CA ILE A 53 -1.77 19.16 -4.15
C ILE A 53 -2.35 18.61 -2.85
N SER A 54 -1.83 19.05 -1.71
CA SER A 54 -2.28 18.60 -0.41
C SER A 54 -2.09 19.69 0.63
N LEU A 55 -2.97 19.74 1.62
CA LEU A 55 -2.71 20.47 2.85
C LEU A 55 -1.82 19.65 3.82
N PRO A 56 -1.15 20.33 4.78
CA PRO A 56 -0.49 19.64 5.88
C PRO A 56 -1.51 18.91 6.77
N ALA A 57 -1.00 18.20 7.77
CA ALA A 57 -1.80 17.50 8.77
C ALA A 57 -3.00 18.33 9.27
N CYS A 58 -4.20 17.77 9.16
CA CYS A 58 -5.45 18.43 9.55
C CYS A 58 -6.42 17.38 10.11
N LEU A 59 -7.04 17.67 11.27
CA LEU A 59 -8.03 16.78 11.90
C LEU A 59 -7.53 15.34 12.14
N GLY A 60 -6.24 15.17 12.41
CA GLY A 60 -5.61 13.85 12.58
C GLY A 60 -5.34 13.10 11.26
N LEU A 61 -5.66 13.70 10.12
CA LEU A 61 -5.36 13.16 8.79
C LEU A 61 -4.07 13.77 8.25
N TYR A 62 -3.26 12.92 7.62
CA TYR A 62 -1.99 13.31 7.01
C TYR A 62 -2.02 12.94 5.54
N PRO A 63 -1.42 13.74 4.65
CA PRO A 63 -1.06 13.21 3.35
C PRO A 63 -0.13 12.02 3.51
N TYR A 64 -0.25 11.07 2.59
CA TYR A 64 0.44 9.79 2.72
C TYR A 64 0.84 9.24 1.36
N VAL A 65 2.10 8.83 1.23
CA VAL A 65 2.59 8.07 0.08
C VAL A 65 2.20 6.61 0.30
N VAL A 66 1.24 6.15 -0.50
CA VAL A 66 0.59 4.85 -0.36
C VAL A 66 1.41 3.74 -1.01
N ALA A 67 1.99 4.04 -2.17
CA ALA A 67 2.76 3.10 -2.95
C ALA A 67 3.90 3.80 -3.69
N ALA A 68 4.97 3.05 -3.96
CA ALA A 68 6.11 3.48 -4.74
C ALA A 68 6.51 2.35 -5.68
N ASP A 69 6.69 2.67 -6.95
CA ASP A 69 7.15 1.73 -7.97
C ASP A 69 8.64 1.95 -8.29
N ARG A 70 9.30 0.92 -8.85
CA ARG A 70 10.72 0.97 -9.26
C ARG A 70 11.02 2.01 -10.33
N SER A 71 10.04 2.39 -11.15
CA SER A 71 10.10 3.50 -12.12
C SER A 71 10.24 4.87 -11.45
N GLY A 72 9.96 4.98 -10.15
CA GLY A 72 9.91 6.25 -9.43
C GLY A 72 8.56 6.94 -9.46
N LEU A 73 7.51 6.28 -9.97
CA LEU A 73 6.14 6.73 -9.75
C LEU A 73 5.71 6.45 -8.31
N LEU A 74 5.08 7.44 -7.70
CA LEU A 74 4.56 7.41 -6.34
C LEU A 74 3.05 7.65 -6.39
N LEU A 75 2.29 6.89 -5.61
CA LEU A 75 0.89 7.18 -5.34
C LEU A 75 0.78 7.96 -4.03
N LEU A 76 0.30 9.19 -4.13
CA LEU A 76 0.10 10.10 -3.02
C LEU A 76 -1.38 10.33 -2.78
N LEU A 77 -1.80 10.16 -1.53
CA LEU A 77 -3.05 10.70 -1.03
C LEU A 77 -2.83 12.09 -0.46
N GLY A 78 -3.41 13.09 -1.12
CA GLY A 78 -3.49 14.46 -0.63
C GLY A 78 -4.67 14.62 0.30
N THR A 79 -4.58 15.55 1.25
CA THR A 79 -5.66 15.90 2.18
C THR A 79 -6.17 17.32 1.94
N HIS A 80 -7.49 17.48 1.95
CA HIS A 80 -8.18 18.75 1.70
C HIS A 80 -9.33 18.94 2.71
N PRO A 81 -9.28 19.91 3.64
CA PRO A 81 -10.37 20.18 4.55
C PRO A 81 -11.57 20.73 3.78
N VAL A 82 -12.75 20.22 4.12
CA VAL A 82 -14.03 20.66 3.55
C VAL A 82 -14.78 21.50 4.56
N THR A 83 -14.71 21.12 5.83
CA THR A 83 -15.26 21.87 6.95
C THR A 83 -14.27 21.87 8.11
N SER A 84 -14.61 22.56 9.21
CA SER A 84 -13.84 22.50 10.46
C SER A 84 -13.81 21.11 11.11
N ALA A 85 -14.64 20.16 10.64
CA ALA A 85 -14.77 18.82 11.20
C ALA A 85 -14.66 17.69 10.16
N SER A 86 -14.39 18.00 8.89
CA SER A 86 -14.25 16.99 7.83
C SER A 86 -13.16 17.35 6.83
N ALA A 87 -12.43 16.33 6.38
CA ALA A 87 -11.45 16.43 5.33
C ALA A 87 -11.68 15.33 4.29
N MET A 88 -11.35 15.66 3.05
CA MET A 88 -11.38 14.80 1.88
C MET A 88 -9.98 14.41 1.48
N VAL A 89 -9.90 13.35 0.69
CA VAL A 89 -8.67 12.88 0.09
C VAL A 89 -8.73 12.96 -1.41
N SER A 90 -7.58 13.13 -2.03
CA SER A 90 -7.40 13.09 -3.48
C SER A 90 -6.22 12.20 -3.83
N ASP A 91 -6.38 11.41 -4.88
CA ASP A 91 -5.32 10.54 -5.40
C ASP A 91 -4.47 11.29 -6.43
N HIS A 92 -3.15 11.21 -6.26
CA HIS A 92 -2.17 11.81 -7.15
C HIS A 92 -1.08 10.81 -7.50
N ILE A 93 -0.70 10.78 -8.77
CA ILE A 93 0.49 10.07 -9.21
C ILE A 93 1.59 11.10 -9.38
N CYS A 94 2.66 10.93 -8.63
CA CYS A 94 3.82 11.81 -8.64
C CYS A 94 5.01 11.08 -9.27
N ASP A 95 5.64 11.70 -10.26
CA ASP A 95 6.88 11.19 -10.83
C ASP A 95 8.08 11.81 -10.08
N ALA A 96 8.81 10.97 -9.33
CA ALA A 96 9.94 11.41 -8.52
C ALA A 96 11.19 11.81 -9.34
N HIS A 97 11.21 11.57 -10.65
CA HIS A 97 12.29 11.96 -11.56
C HIS A 97 11.98 13.28 -12.28
N THR A 98 10.77 13.41 -12.83
CA THR A 98 10.38 14.60 -13.60
C THR A 98 9.79 15.69 -12.71
N GLY A 99 9.24 15.34 -11.54
CA GLY A 99 8.51 16.27 -10.69
C GLY A 99 7.09 16.56 -11.19
N GLU A 100 6.61 15.82 -12.19
CA GLU A 100 5.24 15.92 -12.71
C GLU A 100 4.24 15.25 -11.78
N VAL A 101 3.01 15.79 -11.78
CA VAL A 101 1.91 15.24 -10.99
C VAL A 101 0.65 15.12 -11.84
N VAL A 102 0.04 13.93 -11.77
CA VAL A 102 -1.27 13.65 -12.36
C VAL A 102 -2.28 13.42 -11.25
N SER A 103 -3.20 14.36 -11.08
CA SER A 103 -4.33 14.21 -10.15
C SER A 103 -5.44 13.39 -10.80
N LEU A 104 -5.85 12.30 -10.15
CA LEU A 104 -6.91 11.44 -10.66
C LEU A 104 -8.26 12.14 -10.42
N ARG A 105 -8.86 12.70 -11.48
CA ARG A 105 -10.12 13.44 -11.38
C ARG A 105 -11.32 12.50 -11.17
N ASP A 106 -12.23 12.92 -10.30
CA ASP A 106 -13.34 12.18 -9.67
C ASP A 106 -14.30 11.41 -10.61
N CYS A 107 -14.69 10.21 -10.13
CA CYS A 107 -16.02 9.61 -10.32
C CYS A 107 -16.47 8.82 -9.07
N LYS A 108 -16.03 9.23 -7.88
CA LYS A 108 -16.77 8.90 -6.65
C LYS A 108 -17.31 10.20 -6.08
N PRO A 109 -18.49 10.22 -5.46
CA PRO A 109 -18.74 11.26 -4.49
C PRO A 109 -17.67 11.12 -3.40
N MET A 110 -16.65 12.00 -3.47
CA MET A 110 -16.06 12.68 -2.34
C MET A 110 -16.26 11.92 -1.01
N ARG A 111 -15.37 10.97 -0.70
CA ARG A 111 -15.54 10.14 0.50
C ARG A 111 -14.86 10.80 1.70
N PRO A 112 -15.49 10.81 2.89
CA PRO A 112 -14.77 11.00 4.13
C PRO A 112 -13.62 10.00 4.17
N MET A 113 -12.43 10.42 4.62
CA MET A 113 -11.40 9.45 4.96
C MET A 113 -12.02 8.50 6.00
N THR A 114 -12.21 7.23 5.64
CA THR A 114 -12.63 6.23 6.60
C THR A 114 -11.51 6.05 7.61
N PHE A 115 -11.79 5.52 8.80
CA PHE A 115 -10.76 5.19 9.80
C PHE A 115 -9.61 4.33 9.22
N TYR A 116 -9.82 3.69 8.07
CA TYR A 116 -8.89 2.82 7.33
C TYR A 116 -8.00 3.55 6.31
N GLY A 117 -7.83 4.88 6.43
CA GLY A 117 -7.20 5.76 5.44
C GLY A 117 -6.05 5.13 4.63
N ALA A 118 -6.06 5.35 3.31
CA ALA A 118 -5.05 4.92 2.33
C ALA A 118 -4.84 3.42 2.10
N ALA A 119 -5.06 2.56 3.08
CA ALA A 119 -4.57 1.19 3.06
C ALA A 119 -5.24 0.26 2.03
N ASN A 120 -6.36 0.69 1.42
CA ASN A 120 -7.08 -0.04 0.38
C ASN A 120 -6.62 0.28 -1.05
N VAL A 121 -5.79 1.30 -1.25
CA VAL A 121 -5.43 1.79 -2.59
C VAL A 121 -4.03 1.29 -2.95
N GLY A 122 -3.91 0.73 -4.15
CA GLY A 122 -2.64 0.24 -4.71
C GLY A 122 -2.30 0.89 -6.04
N LEU A 123 -1.02 0.86 -6.37
CA LEU A 123 -0.45 1.28 -7.65
C LEU A 123 0.23 0.08 -8.30
N ILE A 124 -0.09 -0.20 -9.56
CA ILE A 124 0.58 -1.23 -10.35
C ILE A 124 0.92 -0.69 -11.73
N ILE A 125 2.12 -1.05 -12.20
CA ILE A 125 2.61 -0.71 -13.52
C ILE A 125 2.87 -2.00 -14.29
N LYS A 126 2.40 -2.03 -15.53
CA LYS A 126 2.62 -3.08 -16.51
C LYS A 126 2.98 -2.45 -17.85
N ASP A 127 3.33 -3.27 -18.83
CA ASP A 127 3.69 -2.81 -20.18
C ASP A 127 2.58 -2.01 -20.86
N ASP A 128 1.32 -2.25 -20.47
CA ASP A 128 0.12 -1.60 -20.98
C ASP A 128 -0.26 -0.29 -20.25
N GLY A 129 0.52 0.10 -19.23
CA GLY A 129 0.42 1.39 -18.56
C GLY A 129 0.43 1.31 -17.03
N CYS A 130 -0.10 2.37 -16.43
CA CYS A 130 -0.17 2.54 -14.98
C CYS A 130 -1.64 2.49 -14.53
N MET A 131 -1.90 1.73 -13.48
CA MET A 131 -3.24 1.55 -12.91
C MET A 131 -3.21 1.79 -11.41
N VAL A 132 -4.19 2.57 -10.94
CA VAL A 132 -4.50 2.70 -9.52
C VAL A 132 -5.76 1.90 -9.26
N ALA A 133 -5.77 1.10 -8.19
CA ALA A 133 -6.95 0.34 -7.84
C ALA A 133 -7.24 0.37 -6.34
N GLU A 134 -8.52 0.37 -6.00
CA GLU A 134 -9.02 0.33 -4.63
C GLU A 134 -9.95 -0.86 -4.47
N LEU A 135 -9.76 -1.64 -3.41
CA LEU A 135 -10.68 -2.71 -3.05
C LEU A 135 -11.56 -2.26 -1.89
N GLN A 136 -12.88 -2.42 -2.05
CA GLN A 136 -13.85 -2.07 -1.03
C GLN A 136 -14.63 -3.31 -0.60
N PRO A 137 -14.82 -3.53 0.71
CA PRO A 137 -15.72 -4.58 1.15
C PRO A 137 -17.15 -4.28 0.65
N GLY A 138 -17.87 -5.32 0.26
CA GLY A 138 -19.26 -5.20 -0.19
C GLY A 138 -20.15 -4.49 0.84
N CYS A 139 -21.14 -3.74 0.36
CA CYS A 139 -22.08 -3.01 1.21
C CYS A 139 -22.74 -3.94 2.26
N LYS A 140 -22.76 -3.51 3.53
CA LYS A 140 -23.44 -4.23 4.62
C LYS A 140 -24.91 -4.49 4.23
N GLY A 141 -25.27 -5.77 4.02
CA GLY A 141 -26.66 -6.20 3.77
C GLY A 141 -26.87 -7.02 2.49
N THR A 142 -25.91 -7.09 1.58
CA THR A 142 -25.94 -8.08 0.49
C THR A 142 -25.40 -9.42 1.01
N SER A 143 -26.12 -10.51 0.76
CA SER A 143 -25.82 -11.86 1.28
C SER A 143 -24.57 -12.52 0.67
N THR A 144 -23.86 -11.81 -0.20
CA THR A 144 -22.67 -12.27 -0.90
C THR A 144 -21.48 -11.49 -0.36
N GLY A 145 -20.69 -12.08 0.54
CA GLY A 145 -19.46 -11.49 1.08
C GLY A 145 -18.38 -11.31 0.02
N GLY A 146 -18.63 -10.44 -0.96
CA GLY A 146 -17.74 -10.04 -2.04
C GLY A 146 -17.16 -8.65 -1.82
N ALA A 147 -16.49 -8.15 -2.85
CA ALA A 147 -15.80 -6.86 -2.85
C ALA A 147 -16.14 -6.06 -4.11
N THR A 148 -16.03 -4.75 -4.02
CA THR A 148 -16.04 -3.87 -5.18
C THR A 148 -14.62 -3.46 -5.50
N LEU A 149 -14.13 -3.84 -6.68
CA LEU A 149 -12.87 -3.36 -7.22
C LEU A 149 -13.11 -2.10 -8.04
N LEU A 150 -12.38 -1.05 -7.73
CA LEU A 150 -12.36 0.18 -8.50
C LEU A 150 -10.98 0.32 -9.11
N SER A 151 -10.93 0.66 -10.39
CA SER A 151 -9.67 0.78 -11.13
C SER A 151 -9.66 2.05 -11.96
N TYR A 152 -8.52 2.74 -11.99
CA TYR A 152 -8.29 3.94 -12.77
C TYR A 152 -7.01 3.76 -13.58
N LYS A 153 -7.15 3.69 -14.90
CA LYS A 153 -6.01 3.60 -15.81
C LYS A 153 -5.55 5.01 -16.17
N VAL A 154 -4.30 5.30 -15.86
CA VAL A 154 -3.71 6.62 -16.06
C VAL A 154 -3.64 6.93 -17.54
N GLY A 155 -4.16 8.10 -17.93
CA GLY A 155 -4.19 8.54 -19.33
C GLY A 155 -5.40 8.05 -20.13
N GLU A 156 -6.25 7.17 -19.59
CA GLU A 156 -7.45 6.69 -20.27
C GLU A 156 -8.75 7.17 -19.60
N CYS A 157 -9.68 7.68 -20.41
CA CYS A 157 -11.10 7.95 -20.10
C CYS A 157 -11.41 8.85 -18.89
N CYS A 158 -10.41 9.25 -18.09
CA CYS A 158 -10.52 10.04 -16.87
C CYS A 158 -11.62 9.56 -15.90
N LYS A 159 -11.88 8.25 -15.84
CA LYS A 159 -12.99 7.66 -15.06
C LYS A 159 -12.58 6.37 -14.40
N TRP A 160 -13.08 6.18 -13.18
CA TRP A 160 -12.98 4.92 -12.45
C TRP A 160 -13.90 3.85 -13.06
N ARG A 161 -13.37 2.65 -13.24
CA ARG A 161 -14.12 1.44 -13.60
C ARG A 161 -14.42 0.66 -12.34
N GLU A 162 -15.70 0.41 -12.10
CA GLU A 162 -16.21 -0.35 -10.96
C GLU A 162 -16.58 -1.76 -11.39
N ARG A 163 -16.21 -2.76 -10.59
CA ARG A 163 -16.54 -4.18 -10.81
C ARG A 163 -16.83 -4.86 -9.48
N GLU A 164 -17.93 -5.60 -9.42
CA GLU A 164 -18.25 -6.45 -8.28
C GLU A 164 -17.56 -7.80 -8.43
N LEU A 165 -16.83 -8.21 -7.40
CA LEU A 165 -16.05 -9.43 -7.35
C LEU A 165 -16.55 -10.32 -6.22
N THR A 166 -16.60 -11.62 -6.48
CA THR A 166 -16.86 -12.61 -5.45
C THR A 166 -15.57 -12.96 -4.73
N CYS A 167 -15.66 -13.20 -3.42
CA CYS A 167 -14.55 -13.69 -2.61
C CYS A 167 -14.88 -15.09 -2.13
N SER A 168 -13.88 -15.97 -2.15
CA SER A 168 -13.97 -17.31 -1.56
C SER A 168 -12.67 -17.57 -0.79
N PRO A 169 -12.72 -17.65 0.56
CA PRO A 169 -13.91 -17.53 1.42
C PRO A 169 -14.56 -16.12 1.36
N PRO A 170 -15.80 -15.94 1.85
CA PRO A 170 -16.42 -14.63 1.92
C PRO A 170 -15.58 -13.63 2.71
N LEU A 171 -15.62 -12.36 2.31
CA LEU A 171 -14.96 -11.28 3.03
C LEU A 171 -15.59 -11.09 4.43
N PRO A 172 -14.77 -10.96 5.48
CA PRO A 172 -15.27 -10.78 6.83
C PRO A 172 -15.82 -9.36 7.01
N LEU A 173 -16.79 -9.20 7.92
CA LEU A 173 -17.42 -7.90 8.20
C LEU A 173 -16.47 -6.88 8.83
N ASP A 174 -15.42 -7.38 9.48
CA ASP A 174 -14.35 -6.65 10.13
C ASP A 174 -13.06 -6.62 9.29
N TRP A 175 -13.17 -6.85 7.97
CA TRP A 175 -12.06 -6.65 7.02
C TRP A 175 -11.35 -5.31 7.29
N TYR A 176 -10.06 -5.41 7.58
CA TYR A 176 -9.21 -4.30 7.97
C TYR A 176 -7.99 -4.26 7.05
N PRO A 177 -7.92 -3.29 6.12
CA PRO A 177 -6.78 -3.17 5.24
C PRO A 177 -5.57 -2.58 5.96
N GLU A 178 -4.41 -3.25 5.91
CA GLU A 178 -3.13 -2.69 6.37
C GLU A 178 -2.18 -2.28 5.24
N GLY A 179 -2.56 -2.50 3.98
CA GLY A 179 -1.86 -1.97 2.82
C GLY A 179 -2.03 -2.80 1.56
N VAL A 180 -1.49 -2.28 0.45
CA VAL A 180 -1.51 -2.95 -0.84
C VAL A 180 -0.08 -3.10 -1.36
N VAL A 181 0.23 -4.28 -1.92
CA VAL A 181 1.52 -4.58 -2.52
C VAL A 181 1.34 -4.88 -4.00
N SER A 182 2.18 -4.29 -4.85
CA SER A 182 2.26 -4.64 -6.27
C SER A 182 3.36 -5.65 -6.49
N HIS A 183 3.00 -6.84 -6.99
CA HIS A 183 3.95 -7.93 -7.20
C HIS A 183 3.42 -8.96 -8.19
N GLY A 184 4.27 -9.48 -9.06
CA GLY A 184 3.91 -10.55 -10.00
C GLY A 184 2.79 -10.19 -10.99
N GLY A 185 2.60 -8.91 -11.30
CA GLY A 185 1.50 -8.45 -12.14
C GLY A 185 0.13 -8.41 -11.43
N MET A 186 0.11 -8.57 -10.11
CA MET A 186 -1.09 -8.54 -9.29
C MET A 186 -0.97 -7.44 -8.23
N LEU A 187 -2.10 -6.89 -7.80
CA LEU A 187 -2.20 -6.16 -6.54
C LEU A 187 -2.62 -7.11 -5.42
N TRP A 188 -2.02 -6.96 -4.26
CA TRP A 188 -2.21 -7.79 -3.08
C TRP A 188 -2.68 -6.92 -1.91
N TRP A 189 -3.97 -6.94 -1.62
CA TRP A 189 -4.55 -6.27 -0.46
C TRP A 189 -4.34 -7.13 0.79
N VAL A 190 -3.77 -6.54 1.82
CA VAL A 190 -3.36 -7.25 3.04
C VAL A 190 -4.34 -6.94 4.16
N ASP A 191 -4.91 -8.00 4.74
CA ASP A 191 -5.51 -8.02 6.06
C ASP A 191 -4.73 -9.04 6.92
N LEU A 192 -4.04 -8.58 7.95
CA LEU A 192 -3.15 -9.39 8.76
C LEU A 192 -3.90 -10.40 9.64
N SER A 193 -5.22 -10.26 9.79
CA SER A 193 -6.08 -11.24 10.47
C SER A 193 -6.71 -12.27 9.53
N TYR A 194 -6.94 -11.90 8.27
CA TYR A 194 -7.68 -12.74 7.31
C TYR A 194 -6.78 -13.38 6.24
N GLY A 195 -5.78 -12.66 5.74
CA GLY A 195 -4.97 -13.08 4.60
C GLY A 195 -4.74 -11.98 3.58
N LEU A 196 -4.24 -12.39 2.43
CA LEU A 196 -4.09 -11.53 1.27
C LEU A 196 -5.23 -11.79 0.30
N LEU A 197 -5.71 -10.74 -0.34
CA LEU A 197 -6.52 -10.84 -1.55
C LEU A 197 -5.68 -10.36 -2.72
N SER A 198 -5.52 -11.19 -3.74
CA SER A 198 -4.80 -10.83 -4.97
C SER A 198 -5.77 -10.64 -6.14
N CYS A 199 -5.52 -9.63 -6.98
CA CYS A 199 -6.26 -9.40 -8.21
C CYS A 199 -5.38 -8.73 -9.27
N ASP A 200 -5.60 -9.06 -10.56
CA ASP A 200 -5.11 -8.29 -11.68
C ASP A 200 -6.12 -7.20 -12.05
N PRO A 201 -5.88 -5.91 -11.75
CA PRO A 201 -6.83 -4.86 -12.09
C PRO A 201 -6.92 -4.58 -13.61
N PHE A 202 -5.94 -5.03 -14.41
CA PHE A 202 -5.94 -4.87 -15.87
C PHE A 202 -6.75 -5.94 -16.59
N ALA A 203 -7.05 -7.06 -15.94
CA ALA A 203 -7.85 -8.11 -16.55
C ALA A 203 -9.22 -7.58 -17.00
N GLU A 204 -9.71 -8.08 -18.13
CA GLU A 204 -11.07 -7.78 -18.60
C GLU A 204 -12.11 -8.31 -17.60
N GLU A 205 -11.88 -9.52 -17.09
CA GLU A 205 -12.63 -10.20 -16.04
C GLU A 205 -11.72 -10.45 -14.83
N PRO A 206 -11.54 -9.46 -13.94
CA PRO A 206 -10.75 -9.63 -12.73
C PRO A 206 -11.38 -10.65 -11.78
N ASN A 207 -10.54 -11.39 -11.08
CA ASN A 207 -10.95 -12.37 -10.07
C ASN A 207 -10.12 -12.20 -8.81
N LEU A 208 -10.76 -12.31 -7.63
CA LEU A 208 -10.07 -12.27 -6.35
C LEU A 208 -9.59 -13.65 -5.95
N ILE A 209 -8.33 -13.73 -5.56
CA ILE A 209 -7.71 -14.94 -5.05
C ILE A 209 -7.36 -14.69 -3.58
N HIS A 210 -7.94 -15.47 -2.67
CA HIS A 210 -7.56 -15.44 -1.27
C HIS A 210 -6.32 -16.30 -1.03
N VAL A 211 -5.38 -15.76 -0.26
CA VAL A 211 -4.19 -16.46 0.20
C VAL A 211 -4.12 -16.30 1.73
N PRO A 212 -4.34 -17.37 2.50
CA PRO A 212 -4.27 -17.30 3.96
C PRO A 212 -2.83 -17.03 4.41
N LEU A 213 -2.68 -16.39 5.58
CA LEU A 213 -1.38 -16.22 6.22
C LEU A 213 -0.90 -17.52 6.89
N PRO A 214 0.42 -17.70 7.06
CA PRO A 214 0.98 -18.81 7.82
C PRO A 214 0.41 -18.88 9.23
N GLN A 215 0.14 -20.09 9.70
CA GLN A 215 -0.23 -20.30 11.10
C GLN A 215 1.04 -20.28 11.96
N VAL A 216 1.07 -19.39 12.94
CA VAL A 216 2.17 -19.29 13.91
C VAL A 216 1.63 -19.73 15.27
N PRO A 217 2.25 -20.72 15.94
CA PRO A 217 1.71 -21.27 17.19
C PRO A 217 1.63 -20.27 18.35
N ASP A 218 2.51 -19.27 18.35
CA ASP A 218 2.53 -18.26 19.41
C ASP A 218 1.39 -17.26 19.19
N GLU A 219 0.50 -17.18 20.18
CA GLU A 219 -0.55 -16.15 20.20
C GLU A 219 0.09 -14.76 20.18
N LEU A 220 -0.36 -13.94 19.23
CA LEU A 220 -0.04 -12.53 19.24
C LEU A 220 -0.75 -11.84 20.42
N PRO A 221 -0.24 -10.69 20.89
CA PRO A 221 -0.98 -9.85 21.83
C PRO A 221 -2.41 -9.62 21.32
N VAL A 222 -3.34 -9.37 22.25
CA VAL A 222 -4.74 -9.08 21.94
C VAL A 222 -4.82 -8.13 20.76
N ASP A 223 -5.64 -8.52 19.78
CA ASP A 223 -5.76 -7.85 18.50
C ASP A 223 -6.33 -6.44 18.65
N ASP A 224 -5.44 -5.48 18.89
CA ASP A 224 -5.72 -4.07 18.69
C ASP A 224 -5.55 -3.79 17.19
N GLN A 225 -6.67 -3.66 16.48
CA GLN A 225 -6.71 -3.35 15.04
C GLN A 225 -5.77 -2.19 14.65
N VAL A 226 -5.52 -1.25 15.58
CA VAL A 226 -4.62 -0.11 15.38
C VAL A 226 -3.14 -0.49 15.35
N ASN A 227 -2.74 -1.59 16.00
CA ASN A 227 -1.36 -2.00 16.22
C ASN A 227 -0.98 -3.34 15.56
N ARG A 228 -1.85 -3.94 14.72
CA ARG A 228 -1.54 -5.21 14.02
C ARG A 228 -0.21 -5.18 13.25
N GLY A 229 0.10 -4.05 12.61
CA GLY A 229 1.34 -3.82 11.88
C GLY A 229 2.61 -3.73 12.73
N ALA A 230 2.50 -3.66 14.06
CA ALA A 230 3.66 -3.58 14.96
C ALA A 230 4.41 -4.91 15.07
N HIS A 231 3.71 -6.03 14.91
CA HIS A 231 4.27 -7.37 15.10
C HIS A 231 4.34 -8.18 13.81
N ARG A 232 3.68 -7.77 12.73
CA ARG A 232 3.66 -8.54 11.50
C ARG A 232 3.44 -7.65 10.28
N CYS A 233 3.98 -8.07 9.15
CA CYS A 233 3.78 -7.37 7.88
C CYS A 233 3.95 -8.29 6.68
N VAL A 234 3.40 -7.87 5.55
CA VAL A 234 3.65 -8.46 4.22
C VAL A 234 4.29 -7.40 3.34
N LYS A 235 5.44 -7.72 2.73
CA LYS A 235 6.17 -6.87 1.77
C LYS A 235 6.89 -7.71 0.72
N VAL A 236 7.40 -7.07 -0.33
CA VAL A 236 8.27 -7.72 -1.32
C VAL A 236 9.72 -7.62 -0.85
N SER A 237 10.43 -8.74 -0.82
CA SER A 237 11.86 -8.81 -0.53
C SER A 237 12.53 -9.81 -1.47
N GLY A 238 13.64 -9.42 -2.11
CA GLY A 238 14.32 -10.28 -3.08
C GLY A 238 13.46 -10.68 -4.29
N GLY A 239 12.47 -9.86 -4.66
CA GLY A 239 11.54 -10.14 -5.75
C GLY A 239 10.50 -11.20 -5.43
N ARG A 240 10.19 -11.45 -4.16
CA ARG A 240 9.15 -12.38 -3.71
C ARG A 240 8.32 -11.76 -2.60
N LEU A 241 7.04 -12.13 -2.50
CA LEU A 241 6.23 -11.77 -1.35
C LEU A 241 6.73 -12.48 -0.09
N MET A 242 6.89 -11.69 0.98
CA MET A 242 7.39 -12.14 2.27
C MET A 242 6.44 -11.73 3.38
N TYR A 243 6.07 -12.70 4.22
CA TYR A 243 5.40 -12.47 5.49
C TYR A 243 6.44 -12.51 6.61
N VAL A 244 6.35 -11.57 7.54
CA VAL A 244 7.20 -11.49 8.72
C VAL A 244 6.31 -11.40 9.95
N GLN A 245 6.64 -12.16 11.00
CA GLN A 245 5.99 -12.05 12.30
C GLN A 245 7.04 -12.03 13.42
N ILE A 246 6.83 -11.12 14.37
CA ILE A 246 7.54 -10.99 15.64
C ILE A 246 6.64 -11.57 16.72
N HIS A 247 7.08 -12.65 17.37
CA HIS A 247 6.29 -13.39 18.34
C HIS A 247 7.14 -13.98 19.47
N GLY A 248 6.53 -14.74 20.38
CA GLY A 248 7.19 -15.35 21.51
C GLY A 248 7.41 -14.39 22.68
N ASN A 249 8.44 -14.66 23.49
CA ASN A 249 8.71 -13.91 24.72
C ASN A 249 9.12 -12.45 24.42
N PRO A 250 8.48 -11.42 25.00
CA PRO A 250 8.86 -10.01 24.77
C PRO A 250 10.30 -9.64 25.13
N VAL A 251 10.95 -10.39 26.03
CA VAL A 251 12.35 -10.20 26.44
C VAL A 251 13.31 -10.74 25.38
N VAL A 252 12.92 -11.80 24.67
CA VAL A 252 13.70 -12.44 23.61
C VAL A 252 12.76 -12.76 22.45
N PRO A 253 12.27 -11.74 21.72
CA PRO A 253 11.28 -11.95 20.69
C PRO A 253 11.88 -12.76 19.54
N VAL A 254 11.05 -13.57 18.90
CA VAL A 254 11.42 -14.38 17.74
C VAL A 254 10.87 -13.71 16.50
N VAL A 255 11.72 -13.53 15.49
CA VAL A 255 11.33 -13.11 14.16
C VAL A 255 11.28 -14.33 13.27
N SER A 256 10.11 -14.62 12.75
CA SER A 256 9.88 -15.68 11.77
C SER A 256 9.49 -15.07 10.42
N THR A 257 9.97 -15.69 9.35
CA THR A 257 9.80 -15.20 7.98
C THR A 257 9.37 -16.33 7.06
N TRP A 258 8.44 -16.02 6.17
CA TRP A 258 7.92 -16.93 5.17
C TRP A 258 7.93 -16.25 3.80
N LEU A 259 8.26 -17.01 2.77
CA LEU A 259 8.17 -16.56 1.38
C LEU A 259 6.99 -17.25 0.72
N LEU A 260 6.22 -16.51 -0.05
CA LEU A 260 5.17 -17.09 -0.86
C LEU A 260 5.80 -17.89 -2.01
N ASP A 261 5.35 -19.12 -2.18
CA ASP A 261 5.64 -19.90 -3.39
C ASP A 261 4.72 -19.45 -4.51
N GLU A 262 5.32 -18.90 -5.55
CA GLU A 262 4.64 -18.38 -6.73
C GLU A 262 4.87 -19.27 -7.95
N SER A 263 5.56 -20.42 -7.77
CA SER A 263 5.88 -21.36 -8.84
C SER A 263 4.69 -22.21 -9.26
N THR A 264 3.66 -22.30 -8.42
CA THR A 264 2.40 -22.99 -8.71
C THR A 264 1.47 -22.04 -9.48
N CYS A 265 1.39 -22.18 -10.80
CA CYS A 265 0.52 -21.37 -11.67
C CYS A 265 -1.00 -21.61 -11.48
N SER A 266 -1.41 -22.29 -10.40
CA SER A 266 -2.80 -22.64 -10.12
C SER A 266 -3.34 -21.75 -8.98
N PRO A 267 -4.45 -21.02 -9.18
CA PRO A 267 -5.18 -20.38 -8.09
C PRO A 267 -5.54 -21.41 -7.02
N GLY A 268 -5.03 -21.25 -5.80
CA GLY A 268 -5.31 -22.12 -4.66
C GLY A 268 -4.16 -23.03 -4.21
N GLU A 269 -3.03 -23.05 -4.91
CA GLU A 269 -1.81 -23.78 -4.51
C GLU A 269 -0.74 -22.86 -3.89
N TRP A 270 -1.12 -21.63 -3.53
CA TRP A 270 -0.21 -20.66 -2.91
C TRP A 270 0.21 -21.13 -1.51
N GLU A 271 1.46 -21.55 -1.37
CA GLU A 271 2.03 -22.04 -0.11
C GLU A 271 3.07 -21.07 0.44
N TRP A 272 3.03 -20.84 1.75
CA TRP A 272 4.04 -20.06 2.44
C TRP A 272 5.18 -20.94 2.94
N ASN A 273 6.35 -20.81 2.34
CA ASN A 273 7.54 -21.56 2.69
C ASN A 273 8.33 -20.87 3.82
N PRO A 274 8.52 -21.51 4.99
CA PRO A 274 9.32 -20.93 6.08
C PRO A 274 10.78 -20.76 5.64
N GLN A 275 11.37 -19.60 5.93
CA GLN A 275 12.75 -19.28 5.53
C GLN A 275 13.71 -19.21 6.71
N ALA A 276 13.30 -18.51 7.75
CA ALA A 276 14.15 -18.29 8.92
C ALA A 276 13.30 -18.01 10.15
N GLN A 277 13.77 -18.52 11.28
CA GLN A 277 13.29 -18.22 12.62
C GLN A 277 14.50 -17.82 13.46
N ARG A 278 14.50 -16.60 13.99
CA ARG A 278 15.65 -16.05 14.73
C ARG A 278 15.18 -15.40 16.02
N ALA A 279 15.78 -15.80 17.14
CA ALA A 279 15.63 -15.09 18.41
C ALA A 279 16.44 -13.78 18.37
N LEU A 280 15.79 -12.67 18.70
CA LEU A 280 16.44 -11.39 18.94
C LEU A 280 17.05 -11.45 20.35
N GLY A 281 18.26 -11.96 20.44
CA GLY A 281 19.07 -11.85 21.66
C GLY A 281 19.51 -10.40 21.88
N ARG A 282 19.59 -9.95 23.14
CA ARG A 282 20.27 -8.70 23.46
C ARG A 282 21.71 -8.79 22.95
N ALA A 283 22.15 -7.81 22.16
CA ALA A 283 23.54 -7.41 22.21
C ALA A 283 23.77 -6.95 23.66
N LEU A 284 24.38 -7.82 24.47
CA LEU A 284 24.94 -7.41 25.74
C LEU A 284 26.17 -6.59 25.37
N ASP A 285 26.13 -5.28 25.69
CA ASP A 285 27.32 -4.45 25.81
C ASP A 285 28.33 -5.07 26.78
#